data_AF-A0A143HNJ5-F1
#
_entry.id   AF-A0A143HNJ5-F1
#
_cell.length_a   1.000
_cell.length_b   1.000
_cell.length_c   1.000
_cell.angle_alpha   90.00
_cell.angle_beta   90.00
_cell.angle_gamma   90.00
#
_symmetry.space_group_name_H-M   'P 1'
#
loop_
_entity.id
_entity.type
_entity.pdbx_description
1 polymer ?
#
loop_
_entity_poly.entity_id
_entity_poly.type
_entity_poly.pdbx_seq_one_letter_code
_entity_poly.pdbx_strand_id
1 'polypeptide(L)'
;MTKKKPEPIDMSWMNKDNSQKSNEPPTSTGAIYFLTPEELACHIKNGESGNKKSAIKVLNYYMFSNLNEELKVYWMKKAAELGDTPSQFNYALYLSEKGEIGEAIKWAKKAASSGDSSAHEFIKRLKSSS
;
A
#
# COMPACT_ATOMS: atom_id res chain seq x y z
N MET A 1 8.25 -10.16 19.28
CA MET A 1 8.30 -8.88 18.53
C MET A 1 6.88 -8.38 18.39
N THR A 2 6.47 -7.46 19.26
CA THR A 2 5.13 -6.84 19.25
C THR A 2 4.99 -6.02 17.98
N LYS A 3 4.08 -6.42 17.08
CA LYS A 3 3.72 -5.60 15.91
C LYS A 3 3.10 -4.31 16.44
N LYS A 4 3.89 -3.25 16.54
CA LYS A 4 3.43 -1.93 16.99
C LYS A 4 2.43 -1.45 15.93
N LYS A 5 1.15 -1.38 16.30
CA LYS A 5 0.14 -0.72 15.48
C LYS A 5 0.61 0.74 15.31
N PRO A 6 0.61 1.30 14.09
CA PRO A 6 1.02 2.69 13.90
C PRO A 6 0.18 3.61 14.79
N GLU A 7 0.82 4.64 15.34
CA GLU A 7 0.15 5.59 16.23
C GLU A 7 -0.97 6.33 15.48
N PRO A 8 -2.02 6.81 16.20
CA PRO A 8 -3.10 7.56 15.58
C PRO A 8 -2.55 8.76 14.81
N ILE A 9 -3.04 8.97 13.59
CA ILE A 9 -2.61 10.08 12.74
C ILE A 9 -2.94 11.40 13.45
N ASP A 10 -1.92 12.23 13.70
CA ASP A 10 -2.11 13.62 14.14
C ASP A 10 -2.66 14.45 12.98
N MET A 11 -3.93 14.85 13.10
CA MET A 11 -4.65 15.62 12.09
C MET A 11 -4.75 17.12 12.45
N SER A 12 -3.89 17.63 13.33
CA SER A 12 -3.92 19.03 13.81
C SER A 12 -3.81 20.11 12.71
N TRP A 13 -3.42 19.76 11.49
CA TRP A 13 -3.39 20.66 10.31
C TRP A 13 -4.76 20.87 9.62
N MET A 14 -5.84 20.25 10.12
CA MET A 14 -7.17 20.09 9.51
C MET A 14 -8.08 21.34 9.34
N ASN A 15 -7.68 22.54 9.73
CA ASN A 15 -8.60 23.70 9.70
C ASN A 15 -8.34 24.66 8.55
N LYS A 16 -8.38 24.21 7.28
CA LYS A 16 -8.57 25.10 6.12
C LYS A 16 -9.40 24.42 5.03
N ASP A 17 -10.70 24.63 5.13
CA ASP A 17 -11.70 24.72 4.06
C ASP A 17 -11.51 23.78 2.84
N ASN A 18 -12.16 22.62 2.87
CA ASN A 18 -12.20 21.68 1.75
C ASN A 18 -13.62 21.55 1.18
N SER A 19 -14.16 22.69 0.76
CA SER A 19 -15.54 22.86 0.29
C SER A 19 -15.75 22.62 -1.21
N GLN A 20 -14.83 21.95 -1.92
CA GLN A 20 -15.01 21.63 -3.34
C GLN A 20 -14.79 20.15 -3.65
N LYS A 21 -15.82 19.34 -3.35
CA LYS A 21 -16.00 18.05 -4.05
C LYS A 21 -16.75 18.35 -5.36
N SER A 22 -16.05 18.41 -6.49
CA SER A 22 -16.72 18.33 -7.78
C SER A 22 -17.22 16.89 -7.97
N ASN A 23 -18.48 16.73 -8.39
CA ASN A 23 -19.04 15.44 -8.83
C ASN A 23 -18.55 15.05 -10.23
N GLU A 24 -17.50 15.70 -10.72
CA GLU A 24 -16.90 15.47 -12.03
C GLU A 24 -15.74 14.50 -11.89
N PRO A 25 -15.52 13.60 -12.87
CA PRO A 25 -14.38 12.72 -12.85
C PRO A 25 -13.10 13.57 -12.71
N PRO A 26 -12.17 13.15 -11.84
CA PRO A 26 -10.96 13.92 -11.57
C PRO A 26 -10.21 14.26 -12.86
N THR A 27 -9.97 15.55 -13.11
CA THR A 27 -9.35 16.07 -14.34
C THR A 27 -7.87 15.68 -14.47
N SER A 28 -7.26 15.15 -13.40
CA SER A 28 -5.86 14.74 -13.36
C SER A 28 -5.68 13.43 -12.59
N THR A 29 -4.77 12.57 -13.08
CA THR A 29 -4.35 11.33 -12.41
C THR A 29 -3.92 11.56 -10.96
N GLY A 30 -3.36 12.73 -10.63
CA GLY A 30 -2.99 13.05 -9.25
C GLY A 30 -4.19 13.22 -8.30
N ALA A 31 -5.31 13.73 -8.82
CA ALA A 31 -6.51 13.95 -8.01
C ALA A 31 -7.26 12.63 -7.69
N ILE A 32 -6.98 11.53 -8.40
CA ILE A 32 -7.65 10.24 -8.17
C ILE A 32 -7.19 9.55 -6.87
N TYR A 33 -6.01 9.93 -6.37
CA TYR A 33 -5.41 9.37 -5.17
C TYR A 33 -5.58 10.27 -3.94
N PHE A 34 -5.98 11.52 -4.15
CA PHE A 34 -6.33 12.42 -3.06
C PHE A 34 -7.58 11.90 -2.35
N LEU A 35 -7.53 11.86 -1.02
CA LEU A 35 -8.65 11.52 -0.15
C LEU A 35 -8.82 12.64 0.86
N THR A 36 -10.07 13.06 1.08
CA THR A 36 -10.38 13.91 2.24
C THR A 36 -10.09 13.14 3.53
N PRO A 37 -9.80 13.81 4.65
CA PRO A 37 -9.49 13.10 5.89
C PRO A 37 -10.64 12.19 6.38
N GLU A 38 -11.89 12.58 6.15
CA GLU A 38 -13.07 11.77 6.49
C GLU A 38 -13.13 10.50 5.63
N GLU A 39 -12.86 10.61 4.33
CA GLU A 39 -12.78 9.48 3.41
C GLU A 39 -11.60 8.57 3.75
N LEU A 40 -10.45 9.15 4.08
CA LEU A 40 -9.26 8.43 4.50
C LEU A 40 -9.55 7.63 5.78
N ALA A 41 -10.17 8.25 6.80
CA ALA A 41 -10.54 7.57 8.04
C ALA A 41 -11.51 6.40 7.79
N CYS A 42 -12.50 6.59 6.91
CA CYS A 42 -13.42 5.53 6.50
C CYS A 42 -12.69 4.38 5.81
N HIS A 43 -11.81 4.68 4.85
CA HIS A 43 -11.02 3.67 4.14
C HIS A 43 -10.01 2.97 5.05
N ILE A 44 -9.43 3.66 6.04
CA ILE A 44 -8.58 3.04 7.06
C ILE A 44 -9.38 2.01 7.85
N LYS A 45 -10.54 2.38 8.40
CA LYS A 45 -11.39 1.46 9.17
C LYS A 45 -11.80 0.23 8.34
N ASN A 46 -12.20 0.46 7.09
CA ASN A 46 -12.62 -0.60 6.19
C ASN A 46 -11.45 -1.50 5.77
N GLY A 47 -10.29 -0.91 5.45
CA GLY A 47 -9.08 -1.64 5.10
C GLY A 47 -8.58 -2.49 6.27
N GLU A 48 -8.64 -1.96 7.50
CA GLU A 48 -8.28 -2.71 8.70
C GLU A 48 -9.17 -3.94 8.94
N SER A 49 -10.47 -3.81 8.63
CA SER A 49 -11.46 -4.89 8.71
C SER A 49 -11.42 -5.86 7.53
N GLY A 50 -10.48 -5.69 6.60
CA GLY A 50 -10.20 -6.63 5.51
C GLY A 50 -10.73 -6.22 4.14
N ASN A 51 -11.23 -4.99 3.98
CA ASN A 51 -11.66 -4.49 2.68
C ASN A 51 -10.45 -4.16 1.79
N LYS A 52 -10.13 -5.06 0.84
CA LYS A 52 -9.00 -4.92 -0.09
C LYS A 52 -8.99 -3.58 -0.83
N LYS A 53 -10.12 -3.17 -1.42
CA LYS A 53 -10.22 -1.92 -2.18
C LYS A 53 -9.88 -0.70 -1.32
N SER A 54 -10.33 -0.71 -0.06
CA SER A 54 -10.04 0.37 0.87
C SER A 54 -8.57 0.38 1.27
N ALA A 55 -7.97 -0.77 1.56
CA ALA A 55 -6.55 -0.87 1.85
C ALA A 55 -5.68 -0.33 0.69
N ILE A 56 -6.03 -0.66 -0.56
CA ILE A 56 -5.35 -0.14 -1.76
C ILE A 56 -5.52 1.38 -1.89
N LYS A 57 -6.72 1.92 -1.61
CA LYS A 57 -6.93 3.37 -1.65
C LYS A 57 -6.07 4.11 -0.63
N VAL A 58 -5.99 3.59 0.60
CA VAL A 58 -5.13 4.18 1.64
C VAL A 58 -3.65 4.07 1.26
N LEU A 59 -3.23 2.92 0.71
CA LEU A 59 -1.87 2.75 0.17
C LEU A 59 -1.56 3.79 -0.90
N ASN A 60 -2.43 3.95 -1.90
CA ASN A 60 -2.23 4.90 -2.99
C ASN A 60 -2.17 6.35 -2.49
N TYR A 61 -3.00 6.70 -1.50
CA TYR A 61 -2.92 8.00 -0.84
C TYR A 61 -1.52 8.24 -0.23
N TYR A 62 -0.96 7.27 0.48
CA TYR A 62 0.38 7.40 1.05
C TYR A 62 1.53 7.26 0.03
N MET A 63 1.28 6.65 -1.14
CA MET A 63 2.28 6.56 -2.22
C MET A 63 2.37 7.83 -3.06
N PHE A 64 1.25 8.53 -3.28
CA PHE A 64 1.18 9.58 -4.30
C PHE A 64 0.73 10.94 -3.78
N SER A 65 0.05 11.01 -2.64
CA SER A 65 -0.50 12.27 -2.11
C SER A 65 0.19 12.70 -0.81
N ASN A 66 0.30 11.78 0.15
CA ASN A 66 0.90 12.05 1.45
C ASN A 66 2.07 11.09 1.65
N LEU A 67 3.25 11.44 1.12
CA LEU A 67 4.45 10.60 0.98
C LEU A 67 5.07 10.13 2.31
N ASN A 68 4.30 9.42 3.13
CA ASN A 68 4.70 8.88 4.41
C ASN A 68 5.18 7.44 4.22
N GLU A 69 6.49 7.24 4.35
CA GLU A 69 7.14 5.96 4.08
C GLU A 69 6.69 4.82 5.01
N GLU A 70 6.51 5.11 6.30
CA GLU A 70 6.11 4.11 7.28
C GLU A 70 4.68 3.60 7.02
N LEU A 71 3.74 4.53 6.82
CA LEU A 71 2.35 4.19 6.53
C LEU A 71 2.21 3.55 5.15
N LYS A 72 2.99 3.99 4.16
CA LYS A 72 3.07 3.34 2.85
C LYS A 72 3.42 1.85 2.99
N VAL A 73 4.49 1.52 3.70
CA VAL A 73 4.92 0.12 3.86
C VAL A 73 3.89 -0.69 4.66
N TYR A 74 3.30 -0.10 5.70
CA TYR A 74 2.24 -0.73 6.47
C TYR A 74 1.03 -1.11 5.60
N TRP A 75 0.50 -0.16 4.83
CA TRP A 75 -0.65 -0.39 3.97
C TRP A 75 -0.32 -1.26 2.76
N MET A 76 0.92 -1.22 2.26
CA MET A 76 1.42 -2.12 1.22
C MET A 76 1.38 -3.58 1.70
N LYS A 77 1.89 -3.84 2.90
CA LYS A 77 1.79 -5.15 3.53
C LYS A 77 0.33 -5.57 3.72
N LYS A 78 -0.53 -4.68 4.22
CA LYS A 78 -1.95 -4.98 4.44
C LYS A 78 -2.66 -5.34 3.13
N ALA A 79 -2.46 -4.57 2.07
CA ALA A 79 -3.01 -4.84 0.76
C ALA A 79 -2.48 -6.17 0.19
N ALA A 80 -1.18 -6.45 0.37
CA ALA A 80 -0.57 -7.72 -0.01
C ALA A 80 -1.19 -8.93 0.73
N GLU A 81 -1.40 -8.81 2.04
CA GLU A 81 -2.08 -9.79 2.89
C GLU A 81 -3.52 -10.05 2.43
N LEU A 82 -4.20 -9.03 1.91
CA LEU A 82 -5.56 -9.13 1.36
C LEU A 82 -5.61 -9.66 -0.09
N GLY A 83 -4.46 -10.03 -0.68
CA GLY A 83 -4.41 -10.62 -2.01
C GLY A 83 -4.37 -9.61 -3.15
N ASP A 84 -3.83 -8.42 -2.92
CA ASP A 84 -3.50 -7.50 -4.01
C ASP A 84 -2.15 -7.87 -4.63
N THR A 85 -2.17 -8.43 -5.84
CA THR A 85 -0.98 -8.93 -6.55
C THR A 85 0.11 -7.86 -6.73
N PRO A 86 -0.20 -6.61 -7.16
CA PRO A 86 0.80 -5.55 -7.21
C PRO A 86 1.45 -5.27 -5.85
N SER A 87 0.65 -5.17 -4.78
CA SER A 87 1.17 -4.96 -3.43
C SER A 87 2.02 -6.13 -2.94
N GLN A 88 1.69 -7.38 -3.29
CA GLN A 88 2.52 -8.55 -2.96
C GLN A 88 3.90 -8.46 -3.60
N PHE A 89 3.97 -8.07 -4.87
CA PHE A 89 5.25 -7.89 -5.56
C PHE A 89 6.04 -6.70 -5.01
N ASN A 90 5.38 -5.55 -4.80
CA ASN A 90 6.03 -4.37 -4.23
C ASN A 90 6.53 -4.61 -2.79
N TYR A 91 5.79 -5.36 -1.98
CA TYR A 91 6.26 -5.75 -0.65
C TYR A 91 7.44 -6.71 -0.72
N ALA A 92 7.48 -7.61 -1.71
CA ALA A 92 8.63 -8.47 -1.96
C ALA A 92 9.89 -7.66 -2.35
N LEU A 93 9.74 -6.64 -3.19
CA LEU A 93 10.83 -5.72 -3.55
C LEU A 93 11.37 -5.02 -2.30
N TYR A 94 10.48 -4.42 -1.52
CA TYR A 94 10.83 -3.75 -0.25
C TYR A 94 11.62 -4.67 0.69
N LEU A 95 11.15 -5.91 0.88
CA LEU A 95 11.84 -6.89 1.72
C LEU A 95 13.22 -7.26 1.16
N SER A 96 13.36 -7.36 -0.16
CA SER A 96 14.66 -7.66 -0.78
C SER A 96 15.68 -6.54 -0.58
N GLU A 97 15.25 -5.28 -0.64
CA GLU A 97 16.09 -4.12 -0.36
C GLU A 97 16.53 -4.06 1.11
N LYS A 98 15.73 -4.62 2.01
CA LYS A 98 16.08 -4.81 3.43
C LYS A 98 16.98 -6.02 3.69
N GLY A 99 17.31 -6.81 2.66
CA GLY A 99 18.07 -8.05 2.79
C GLY A 99 17.25 -9.22 3.35
N GLU A 100 15.93 -9.08 3.49
CA GLU A 100 15.03 -10.14 3.96
C GLU A 100 14.64 -11.09 2.81
N ILE A 101 15.64 -11.67 2.15
CA ILE A 101 15.50 -12.42 0.89
C ILE A 101 14.50 -13.59 1.02
N GLY A 102 14.50 -14.29 2.16
CA GLY A 102 13.60 -15.42 2.40
C GLY A 102 12.12 -15.02 2.41
N GLU A 103 11.78 -13.90 3.06
CA GLU A 103 10.42 -13.36 3.07
C GLU A 103 10.07 -12.73 1.72
N ALA A 104 11.01 -12.03 1.06
CA ALA A 104 10.83 -11.48 -0.28
C ALA A 104 10.41 -12.57 -1.28
N ILE A 105 11.09 -13.72 -1.29
CA ILE A 105 10.74 -14.86 -2.16
C ILE A 105 9.33 -15.39 -1.84
N LYS A 106 8.92 -15.45 -0.56
CA LYS A 106 7.57 -15.91 -0.19
C LYS A 106 6.50 -14.99 -0.76
N TRP A 107 6.67 -13.68 -0.64
CA TRP A 107 5.71 -12.70 -1.17
C TRP A 107 5.71 -12.67 -2.70
N ALA A 108 6.87 -12.72 -3.34
CA ALA A 108 6.98 -12.82 -4.79
C ALA A 108 6.31 -14.09 -5.34
N LYS A 109 6.40 -15.23 -4.63
CA LYS A 109 5.70 -16.47 -5.02
C LYS A 109 4.18 -16.31 -5.03
N LYS A 110 3.61 -15.54 -4.08
CA LYS A 110 2.17 -15.24 -4.05
C LYS A 110 1.77 -14.39 -5.27
N ALA A 111 2.58 -13.37 -5.60
CA ALA A 111 2.35 -12.56 -6.79
C ALA A 111 2.46 -13.40 -8.08
N ALA A 112 3.50 -14.22 -8.19
CA ALA A 112 3.73 -15.15 -9.30
C ALA A 112 2.58 -16.14 -9.50
N SER A 113 1.97 -16.63 -8.42
CA SER A 113 0.80 -17.54 -8.48
C SER A 113 -0.43 -16.88 -9.13
N SER A 114 -0.46 -15.54 -9.19
CA SER A 114 -1.51 -14.79 -9.88
C SER A 114 -1.21 -14.54 -11.37
N GLY A 115 -0.14 -15.15 -11.91
CA GLY A 115 0.27 -15.01 -13.31
C GLY A 115 1.27 -13.89 -13.60
N ASP A 116 1.85 -13.27 -12.56
CA ASP A 116 2.85 -12.22 -12.74
C ASP A 116 4.20 -12.81 -13.18
N SER A 117 4.55 -12.66 -14.47
CA SER A 117 5.81 -13.12 -15.04
C SER A 117 7.02 -12.41 -14.43
N SER A 118 6.90 -11.13 -14.07
CA SER A 118 7.97 -10.35 -13.44
C SER A 118 8.32 -10.92 -12.07
N ALA A 119 7.31 -11.39 -11.33
CA ALA A 119 7.54 -12.04 -10.04
C ALA A 119 8.35 -13.34 -10.16
N HIS A 120 8.17 -14.13 -11.23
CA HIS A 120 8.95 -15.34 -11.46
C HIS A 120 10.44 -15.03 -11.74
N GLU A 121 10.71 -14.04 -12.60
CA GLU A 121 12.07 -13.60 -12.90
C GLU A 121 12.76 -13.04 -11.66
N PHE A 122 12.04 -12.23 -10.88
CA PHE A 122 12.54 -11.69 -9.63
C PHE A 122 12.94 -12.78 -8.63
N ILE A 123 12.12 -13.81 -8.45
CA ILE A 123 12.45 -14.97 -7.59
C ILE A 123 13.73 -15.66 -8.07
N LYS A 124 13.88 -15.86 -9.39
CA LYS A 124 15.07 -16.48 -9.97
C LYS A 124 16.32 -15.65 -9.65
N ARG A 125 16.26 -14.32 -9.85
CA ARG A 125 17.34 -13.40 -9.53
C ARG A 125 17.74 -13.50 -8.05
N LEU A 126 16.78 -13.44 -7.14
CA LEU A 126 17.05 -13.49 -5.70
C LEU A 126 17.73 -14.79 -5.27
N LYS A 127 17.30 -15.93 -5.82
CA LYS A 127 17.88 -17.24 -5.50
C LYS A 127 19.28 -17.45 -6.08
N SER A 128 19.59 -16.81 -7.21
CA SER A 128 20.91 -16.88 -7.82
C SER A 128 21.93 -15.96 -7.14
N SER A 129 21.47 -14.99 -6.35
CA SER A 129 22.31 -14.04 -5.62
C SER A 129 22.44 -14.34 -4.12
N SER A 130 21.81 -15.41 -3.62
CA SER A 130 21.83 -15.87 -2.22
C SER A 130 22.66 -17.13 -2.05
#